data_AF-A0A0G4NWX5-F1
#
_entry.id   AF-A0A0G4NWX5-F1
#
_cell.length_a   1.000
_cell.length_b   1.000
_cell.length_c   1.000
_cell.angle_alpha   90.00
_cell.angle_beta   90.00
_cell.angle_gamma   90.00
#
_symmetry.space_group_name_H-M   'P 1'
#
loop_
_entity.id
_entity.type
_entity.pdbx_description
1 polymer ?
#
loop_
_entity_poly.entity_id
_entity_poly.type
_entity_poly.pdbx_seq_one_letter_code
_entity_poly.pdbx_strand_id
1 'polypeptide(L)'
;MAPSKDQGKRPLRPQSAGGENPAKKKKGSPTEEPEPVKMRVARRTKPKDFNQVEVRGSNWVNVYAQEAQLAAYLSFKTTSELRQFAISWVCLSAKRYFSEAAKRLAKKQQFRFLNTIAGKREIDAVKDSPVTAWPYTAETGADIQIRQRKRIVAWCLVKMATDIETYNQATVEANNRKTHQEQKAFLERHKDVTGKNETKLELKFSTTPVGFPKPSMGPLTDLGENQLEVYNRCWEVLRYLGAGFHRQNWANRFQSITTGD
;
A
#
# COMPACT_ATOMS: atom_id res chain seq x y z
N MET A 1 -18.95 66.96 20.45
CA MET A 1 -18.20 65.70 20.18
C MET A 1 -18.68 65.13 18.87
N ALA A 2 -17.74 64.73 18.02
CA ALA A 2 -17.88 64.48 16.59
C ALA A 2 -18.65 63.18 16.24
N PRO A 3 -19.26 63.10 15.04
CA PRO A 3 -19.78 61.86 14.46
C PRO A 3 -18.83 61.22 13.43
N SER A 4 -19.01 59.89 13.28
CA SER A 4 -18.90 59.04 12.07
C SER A 4 -17.68 59.14 11.13
N LYS A 5 -16.95 58.02 11.01
CA LYS A 5 -16.26 57.53 9.79
C LYS A 5 -16.28 55.99 9.79
N ASP A 6 -16.98 55.34 8.85
CA ASP A 6 -16.56 55.02 7.48
C ASP A 6 -15.92 53.61 7.42
N GLN A 7 -16.69 52.60 7.00
CA GLN A 7 -16.16 51.30 6.56
C GLN A 7 -16.57 51.07 5.11
N GLY A 8 -15.55 51.06 4.26
CA GLY A 8 -15.63 51.02 2.82
C GLY A 8 -16.27 49.75 2.26
N LYS A 9 -17.18 49.99 1.31
CA LYS A 9 -17.69 49.03 0.33
C LYS A 9 -16.53 48.49 -0.52
N ARG A 10 -16.41 47.17 -0.64
CA ARG A 10 -15.66 46.54 -1.75
C ARG A 10 -16.64 46.12 -2.86
N PRO A 11 -16.27 46.24 -4.14
CA PRO A 11 -17.20 46.12 -5.25
C PRO A 11 -17.42 44.66 -5.70
N LEU A 12 -18.66 44.41 -6.14
CA LEU A 12 -19.11 43.24 -6.88
C LEU A 12 -18.32 43.11 -8.19
N ARG A 13 -17.83 41.89 -8.48
CA ARG A 13 -17.24 41.56 -9.79
C ARG A 13 -18.30 40.87 -10.67
N PRO A 14 -18.39 41.20 -11.97
CA PRO A 14 -19.52 40.82 -12.82
C PRO A 14 -19.51 39.35 -13.24
N GLN A 15 -20.73 38.83 -13.43
CA GLN A 15 -21.04 37.64 -14.20
C GLN A 15 -20.59 37.82 -15.66
N SER A 16 -20.03 36.76 -16.26
CA SER A 16 -19.93 36.65 -17.71
C SER A 16 -20.74 35.44 -18.15
N ALA A 17 -21.73 35.71 -18.99
CA ALA A 17 -22.64 34.76 -19.61
C ALA A 17 -22.00 34.14 -20.88
N GLY A 18 -22.51 32.94 -21.23
CA GLY A 18 -22.74 32.52 -22.61
C GLY A 18 -21.53 32.03 -23.42
N GLY A 19 -21.53 30.74 -23.76
CA GLY A 19 -20.57 30.16 -24.71
C GLY A 19 -20.84 28.67 -24.97
N GLU A 20 -21.94 28.41 -25.67
CA GLU A 20 -22.32 27.25 -26.51
C GLU A 20 -21.65 25.87 -26.30
N ASN A 21 -22.52 24.89 -26.00
CA ASN A 21 -22.37 23.47 -26.30
C ASN A 21 -22.26 23.24 -27.82
N PRO A 22 -21.50 22.21 -28.24
CA PRO A 22 -22.07 21.26 -29.18
C PRO A 22 -22.03 19.82 -28.67
N ALA A 23 -23.15 19.16 -28.94
CA ALA A 23 -23.51 17.81 -28.60
C ALA A 23 -22.50 16.74 -29.06
N LYS A 24 -22.25 15.82 -28.13
CA LYS A 24 -22.32 14.35 -28.29
C LYS A 24 -22.40 13.85 -29.74
N LYS A 25 -21.30 13.26 -30.23
CA LYS A 25 -21.37 12.06 -31.07
C LYS A 25 -20.83 10.88 -30.30
N LYS A 26 -21.74 10.04 -29.80
CA LYS A 26 -21.45 8.64 -29.46
C LYS A 26 -21.04 7.94 -30.76
N LYS A 27 -19.86 7.33 -30.79
CA LYS A 27 -19.57 6.22 -31.67
C LYS A 27 -18.99 5.10 -30.81
N GLY A 28 -19.81 4.07 -30.60
CA GLY A 28 -19.37 2.82 -30.00
C GLY A 28 -18.36 2.15 -30.93
N SER A 29 -17.30 1.63 -30.34
CA SER A 29 -16.32 0.71 -30.92
C SER A 29 -15.57 0.06 -29.74
N PRO A 30 -15.04 -1.15 -29.93
CA PRO A 30 -15.03 -2.21 -28.94
C PRO A 30 -14.12 -1.93 -27.75
N THR A 31 -14.41 -2.61 -26.64
CA THR A 31 -13.53 -2.77 -25.48
C THR A 31 -12.18 -3.30 -25.96
N GLU A 32 -11.26 -2.40 -26.28
CA GLU A 32 -9.87 -2.70 -26.55
C GLU A 32 -9.26 -3.23 -25.25
N GLU A 33 -8.73 -4.45 -25.33
CA GLU A 33 -7.93 -5.04 -24.27
C GLU A 33 -6.77 -4.08 -23.96
N PRO A 34 -6.54 -3.71 -22.70
CA PRO A 34 -5.58 -2.65 -22.38
C PRO A 34 -4.18 -3.04 -22.87
N GLU A 35 -3.61 -2.23 -23.75
CA GLU A 35 -2.26 -2.44 -24.26
C GLU A 35 -1.25 -2.57 -23.11
N PRO A 36 -0.25 -3.47 -23.22
CA PRO A 36 0.74 -3.69 -22.19
C PRO A 36 1.54 -2.40 -21.94
N VAL A 37 1.36 -1.83 -20.74
CA VAL A 37 2.04 -0.60 -20.33
C VAL A 37 3.55 -0.83 -20.37
N LYS A 38 4.28 -0.07 -21.21
CA LYS A 38 5.74 -0.09 -21.31
C LYS A 38 6.38 -0.05 -19.91
N MET A 39 7.17 -1.07 -19.61
CA MET A 39 7.83 -1.26 -18.31
C MET A 39 8.81 -0.12 -18.02
N ARG A 40 8.78 0.41 -16.80
CA ARG A 40 9.72 1.45 -16.35
C ARG A 40 10.84 0.83 -15.54
N VAL A 41 12.07 1.20 -15.87
CA VAL A 41 13.24 0.89 -15.05
C VAL A 41 13.08 1.59 -13.69
N ALA A 42 13.45 0.90 -12.61
CA ALA A 42 13.48 1.50 -11.29
C ALA A 42 14.47 2.68 -11.29
N ARG A 43 14.06 3.82 -10.71
CA ARG A 43 14.97 4.96 -10.60
C ARG A 43 16.01 4.61 -9.55
N ARG A 44 17.30 4.72 -9.88
CA ARG A 44 18.38 4.60 -8.88
C ARG A 44 18.11 5.60 -7.76
N THR A 45 17.86 5.08 -6.55
CA THR A 45 17.89 5.85 -5.32
C THR A 45 19.35 5.99 -4.92
N LYS A 46 19.80 7.21 -4.64
CA LYS A 46 21.16 7.43 -4.16
C LYS A 46 21.22 6.94 -2.71
N PRO A 47 22.34 6.35 -2.25
CA PRO A 47 22.48 5.96 -0.84
C PRO A 47 22.22 7.11 0.15
N LYS A 48 22.46 8.36 -0.29
CA LYS A 48 22.21 9.59 0.48
C LYS A 48 20.72 9.97 0.60
N ASP A 49 19.83 9.29 -0.12
CA ASP A 49 18.39 9.59 -0.11
C ASP A 49 17.68 8.97 1.11
N PHE A 50 18.35 8.09 1.86
CA PHE A 50 17.79 7.39 3.01
C PHE A 50 18.61 7.67 4.27
N ASN A 51 18.04 8.46 5.17
CA ASN A 51 18.57 8.65 6.52
C ASN A 51 18.03 7.53 7.42
N GLN A 52 18.82 7.12 8.41
CA GLN A 52 18.40 6.13 9.40
C GLN A 52 17.04 6.50 10.01
N VAL A 53 16.05 5.64 9.86
CA VAL A 53 14.77 5.80 10.53
C VAL A 53 14.92 5.80 12.06
N GLU A 54 14.37 6.84 12.67
CA GLU A 54 14.27 6.98 14.12
C GLU A 54 12.81 6.89 14.60
N VAL A 55 12.57 6.21 15.71
CA VAL A 55 11.23 6.09 16.33
C VAL A 55 10.59 7.46 16.63
N ARG A 56 11.41 8.47 16.92
CA ARG A 56 10.95 9.85 17.18
C ARG A 56 11.09 10.76 15.96
N GLY A 57 11.83 10.34 14.94
CA GLY A 57 12.13 11.12 13.74
C GLY A 57 10.93 11.30 12.83
N SER A 58 10.99 12.36 12.03
CA SER A 58 10.07 12.65 10.93
C SER A 58 10.59 12.14 9.58
N ASN A 59 11.74 11.47 9.56
CA ASN A 59 12.49 11.06 8.36
C ASN A 59 12.05 9.71 7.76
N TRP A 60 10.80 9.29 7.98
CA TRP A 60 10.26 8.06 7.41
C TRP A 60 10.19 8.15 5.89
N VAL A 61 10.81 7.19 5.19
CA VAL A 61 10.68 7.07 3.74
C VAL A 61 9.21 6.83 3.38
N ASN A 62 8.67 7.64 2.47
CA ASN A 62 7.28 7.60 2.01
C ASN A 62 7.24 7.63 0.47
N VAL A 63 7.30 6.43 -0.12
CA VAL A 63 7.49 6.20 -1.56
C VAL A 63 6.40 5.30 -2.16
N TYR A 64 5.37 4.90 -1.41
CA TYR A 64 4.30 4.02 -1.92
C TYR A 64 3.56 4.60 -3.13
N ALA A 65 3.50 5.93 -3.25
CA ALA A 65 2.89 6.61 -4.39
C ALA A 65 3.85 6.72 -5.61
N GLN A 66 5.15 6.49 -5.40
CA GLN A 66 6.23 6.65 -6.36
C GLN A 66 6.77 5.27 -6.74
N GLU A 67 6.03 4.56 -7.59
CA GLU A 67 6.26 3.14 -7.93
C GLU A 67 7.73 2.78 -8.24
N ALA A 68 8.41 3.58 -9.08
CA ALA A 68 9.81 3.35 -9.43
C ALA A 68 10.78 3.55 -8.26
N GLN A 69 10.48 4.43 -7.31
CA GLN A 69 11.27 4.60 -6.08
C GLN A 69 10.98 3.49 -5.07
N LEU A 70 9.72 3.06 -4.93
CA LEU A 70 9.39 1.91 -4.09
C LEU A 70 10.08 0.64 -4.60
N ALA A 71 10.12 0.42 -5.92
CA ALA A 71 10.84 -0.70 -6.51
C ALA A 71 12.32 -0.66 -6.11
N ALA A 72 12.98 0.49 -6.27
CA ALA A 72 14.38 0.67 -5.87
C ALA A 72 14.59 0.52 -4.36
N TYR A 73 13.66 0.99 -3.53
CA TYR A 73 13.73 0.88 -2.07
C TYR A 73 13.67 -0.58 -1.57
N LEU A 74 13.14 -1.50 -2.39
CA LEU A 74 13.12 -2.94 -2.17
C LEU A 74 14.20 -3.69 -2.95
N SER A 75 15.12 -2.95 -3.60
CA SER A 75 16.18 -3.47 -4.48
C SER A 75 15.70 -4.20 -5.74
N PHE A 76 14.51 -3.88 -6.24
CA PHE A 76 14.05 -4.34 -7.54
C PHE A 76 14.65 -3.50 -8.68
N LYS A 77 14.93 -4.14 -9.82
CA LYS A 77 15.44 -3.52 -11.05
C LYS A 77 14.32 -2.84 -11.84
N THR A 78 13.10 -3.38 -11.76
CA THR A 78 11.96 -2.89 -12.55
C THR A 78 10.71 -2.68 -11.69
N THR A 79 9.79 -1.83 -12.17
CA THR A 79 8.45 -1.74 -11.55
C THR A 79 7.62 -3.01 -11.73
N SER A 80 7.94 -3.84 -12.73
CA SER A 80 7.29 -5.14 -12.91
C SER A 80 7.55 -6.04 -11.71
N GLU A 81 8.81 -6.18 -11.30
CA GLU A 81 9.16 -6.99 -10.13
C GLU A 81 8.43 -6.52 -8.86
N LEU A 82 8.30 -5.21 -8.64
CA LEU A 82 7.50 -4.67 -7.54
C LEU A 82 6.02 -5.10 -7.64
N ARG A 83 5.41 -5.00 -8.83
CA ARG A 83 4.02 -5.41 -9.04
C ARG A 83 3.82 -6.89 -8.74
N GLN A 84 4.72 -7.73 -9.23
CA GLN A 84 4.74 -9.18 -9.01
C GLN A 84 4.89 -9.52 -7.53
N PHE A 85 5.83 -8.88 -6.83
CA PHE A 85 6.02 -9.05 -5.39
C PHE A 85 4.80 -8.57 -4.59
N ALA A 86 4.20 -7.43 -4.95
CA ALA A 86 3.04 -6.88 -4.24
C ALA A 86 1.80 -7.80 -4.26
N ILE A 87 1.70 -8.70 -5.24
CA ILE A 87 0.62 -9.69 -5.35
C ILE A 87 1.03 -11.10 -4.92
N SER A 88 2.20 -11.23 -4.29
CA SER A 88 2.65 -12.49 -3.71
C SER A 88 1.90 -12.84 -2.42
N TRP A 89 1.95 -14.11 -2.00
CA TRP A 89 1.24 -14.57 -0.80
C TRP A 89 1.58 -13.77 0.47
N VAL A 90 2.84 -13.34 0.64
CA VAL A 90 3.27 -12.58 1.83
C VAL A 90 2.59 -11.22 1.94
N CYS A 91 2.39 -10.55 0.80
CA CYS A 91 1.75 -9.24 0.75
C CYS A 91 0.23 -9.38 0.89
N LEU A 92 -0.38 -10.34 0.18
CA LEU A 92 -1.82 -10.56 0.18
C LEU A 92 -2.34 -11.08 1.53
N SER A 93 -1.57 -11.94 2.21
CA SER A 93 -1.90 -12.45 3.55
C SER A 93 -1.88 -11.32 4.58
N ALA A 94 -0.83 -10.49 4.58
CA ALA A 94 -0.70 -9.35 5.50
C ALA A 94 -1.77 -8.27 5.23
N LYS A 95 -2.10 -8.03 3.95
CA LYS A 95 -3.15 -7.07 3.55
C LYS A 95 -4.48 -7.33 4.25
N ARG A 96 -4.84 -8.61 4.44
CA ARG A 96 -6.08 -9.08 5.07
C ARG A 96 -6.41 -8.33 6.36
N TYR A 97 -5.40 -8.12 7.20
CA TYR A 97 -5.58 -7.47 8.51
C TYR A 97 -5.12 -6.01 8.50
N PHE A 98 -4.14 -5.68 7.65
CA PHE A 98 -3.53 -4.36 7.63
C PHE A 98 -4.48 -3.24 7.17
N SER A 99 -5.23 -3.44 6.09
CA SER A 99 -5.85 -2.33 5.34
C SER A 99 -6.80 -1.49 6.19
N GLU A 100 -7.73 -2.12 6.91
CA GLU A 100 -8.70 -1.40 7.74
C GLU A 100 -8.05 -0.91 9.04
N ALA A 101 -7.16 -1.72 9.64
CA ALA A 101 -6.46 -1.33 10.86
C ALA A 101 -5.54 -0.10 10.64
N ALA A 102 -4.88 0.02 9.48
CA ALA A 102 -3.96 1.11 9.17
C ALA A 102 -4.66 2.42 8.73
N LYS A 103 -5.96 2.39 8.45
CA LYS A 103 -6.72 3.53 7.92
C LYS A 103 -6.60 4.77 8.84
N ARG A 104 -6.09 5.89 8.30
CA ARG A 104 -5.85 7.13 9.05
C ARG A 104 -4.88 6.99 10.24
N LEU A 105 -4.06 5.93 10.29
CA LEU A 105 -2.99 5.81 11.28
C LEU A 105 -1.67 6.32 10.71
N ALA A 106 -0.90 7.04 11.54
CA ALA A 106 0.47 7.44 11.23
C ALA A 106 1.46 6.37 11.72
N LYS A 107 2.54 6.12 10.96
CA LYS A 107 3.59 5.10 11.21
C LYS A 107 4.19 5.15 12.62
N LYS A 108 4.42 6.37 13.13
CA LYS A 108 5.16 6.62 14.38
C LYS A 108 4.67 5.77 15.56
N GLN A 109 3.36 5.58 15.68
CA GLN A 109 2.77 4.99 16.87
C GLN A 109 2.98 3.46 16.94
N GLN A 110 2.86 2.77 15.82
CA GLN A 110 3.06 1.32 15.72
C GLN A 110 4.55 1.00 15.80
N PHE A 111 5.41 1.86 15.26
CA PHE A 111 6.85 1.66 15.28
C PHE A 111 7.42 1.92 16.68
N ARG A 112 6.85 2.88 17.40
CA ARG A 112 7.12 3.03 18.84
C ARG A 112 6.72 1.78 19.61
N PHE A 113 5.56 1.19 19.33
CA PHE A 113 5.13 -0.05 19.96
C PHE A 113 6.11 -1.21 19.66
N LEU A 114 6.50 -1.38 18.39
CA LEU A 114 7.49 -2.36 17.93
C LEU A 114 8.89 -2.18 18.55
N ASN A 115 9.26 -0.96 18.94
CA ASN A 115 10.55 -0.68 19.55
C ASN A 115 10.59 -1.00 21.07
N THR A 116 9.48 -1.40 21.68
CA THR A 116 9.44 -1.77 23.11
C THR A 116 9.51 -3.28 23.30
N ILE A 117 10.18 -3.72 24.38
CA ILE A 117 10.23 -5.15 24.75
C ILE A 117 8.83 -5.71 24.99
N ALA A 118 7.98 -4.96 25.71
CA ALA A 118 6.60 -5.36 25.97
C ALA A 118 5.79 -5.53 24.66
N GLY A 119 5.91 -4.58 23.74
CA GLY A 119 5.21 -4.65 22.46
C GLY A 119 5.64 -5.84 21.60
N LYS A 120 6.94 -6.17 21.58
CA LYS A 120 7.45 -7.38 20.90
C LYS A 120 6.85 -8.65 21.51
N ARG A 121 6.87 -8.78 22.84
CA ARG A 121 6.26 -9.93 23.54
C ARG A 121 4.77 -10.08 23.26
N GLU A 122 4.03 -8.97 23.24
CA GLU A 122 2.60 -8.99 22.89
C GLU A 122 2.37 -9.51 21.47
N ILE A 123 3.23 -9.16 20.52
CA ILE A 123 3.15 -9.64 19.13
C ILE A 123 3.46 -11.13 19.05
N ASP A 124 4.55 -11.57 19.67
CA ASP A 124 5.00 -12.97 19.63
C ASP A 124 3.97 -13.93 20.26
N ALA A 125 3.16 -13.44 21.20
CA ALA A 125 2.09 -14.22 21.83
C ALA A 125 0.91 -14.51 20.88
N VAL A 126 0.77 -13.78 19.78
CA VAL A 126 -0.35 -13.93 18.83
C VAL A 126 0.10 -14.75 17.62
N LYS A 127 -0.36 -16.01 17.55
CA LYS A 127 0.04 -16.95 16.49
C LYS A 127 -0.81 -16.85 15.22
N ASP A 128 -2.13 -16.79 15.38
CA ASP A 128 -3.04 -17.05 14.25
C ASP A 128 -3.77 -15.80 13.73
N SER A 129 -4.43 -15.05 14.63
CA SER A 129 -5.36 -13.98 14.24
C SER A 129 -5.22 -12.75 15.14
N PRO A 130 -4.69 -11.62 14.62
CA PRO A 130 -4.55 -10.39 15.41
C PRO A 130 -5.91 -9.73 15.69
N VAL A 131 -6.94 -10.00 14.87
CA VAL A 131 -8.30 -9.46 15.09
C VAL A 131 -9.05 -10.20 16.20
N THR A 132 -8.66 -11.45 16.49
CA THR A 132 -9.21 -12.21 17.63
C THR A 132 -8.49 -11.86 18.92
N ALA A 133 -7.17 -11.62 18.87
CA ALA A 133 -6.38 -11.21 20.02
C ALA A 133 -6.69 -9.76 20.46
N TRP A 134 -6.95 -8.88 19.50
CA TRP A 134 -7.24 -7.46 19.74
C TRP A 134 -8.52 -7.03 19.03
N PRO A 135 -9.68 -7.55 19.47
CA PRO A 135 -10.95 -7.20 18.84
C PRO A 135 -11.25 -5.72 19.04
N TYR A 136 -11.85 -5.11 18.03
CA TYR A 136 -12.43 -3.77 18.10
C TYR A 136 -13.65 -3.71 17.20
N THR A 137 -14.68 -3.03 17.67
CA THR A 137 -15.96 -2.84 16.97
C THR A 137 -16.34 -1.36 16.93
N ALA A 138 -17.41 -1.00 16.23
CA ALA A 138 -17.87 0.39 16.17
C ALA A 138 -18.32 0.92 17.55
N GLU A 139 -18.79 0.03 18.42
CA GLU A 139 -19.25 0.33 19.79
C GLU A 139 -18.08 0.50 20.77
N THR A 140 -16.89 0.05 20.38
CA THR A 140 -15.68 0.21 21.19
C THR A 140 -15.30 1.70 21.26
N GLY A 141 -14.90 2.21 22.43
CA GLY A 141 -14.44 3.59 22.56
C GLY A 141 -13.28 3.91 21.60
N ALA A 142 -13.27 5.12 21.04
CA ALA A 142 -12.33 5.52 19.97
C ALA A 142 -10.85 5.27 20.34
N ASP A 143 -10.46 5.55 21.58
CA ASP A 143 -9.10 5.33 22.07
C ASP A 143 -8.71 3.85 22.10
N ILE A 144 -9.65 2.98 22.48
CA ILE A 144 -9.44 1.53 22.50
C ILE A 144 -9.33 1.03 21.06
N GLN A 145 -10.22 1.46 20.15
CA GLN A 145 -10.12 1.10 18.73
C GLN A 145 -8.75 1.49 18.16
N ILE A 146 -8.28 2.71 18.41
CA ILE A 146 -6.97 3.18 17.95
C ILE A 146 -5.85 2.31 18.52
N ARG A 147 -5.91 1.92 19.81
CA ARG A 147 -4.90 1.07 20.45
C ARG A 147 -4.84 -0.32 19.82
N GLN A 148 -5.98 -0.98 19.63
CA GLN A 148 -6.03 -2.32 19.03
C GLN A 148 -5.60 -2.30 17.57
N ARG A 149 -6.04 -1.31 16.80
CA ARG A 149 -5.63 -1.14 15.40
C ARG A 149 -4.12 -0.92 15.27
N LYS A 150 -3.49 -0.18 16.19
CA LYS A 150 -2.02 -0.04 16.24
C LYS A 150 -1.32 -1.38 16.45
N ARG A 151 -1.82 -2.21 17.37
CA ARG A 151 -1.27 -3.56 17.65
C ARG A 151 -1.42 -4.49 16.45
N ILE A 152 -2.60 -4.52 15.83
CA ILE A 152 -2.86 -5.32 14.63
C ILE A 152 -1.89 -4.93 13.51
N VAL A 153 -1.70 -3.63 13.26
CA VAL A 153 -0.77 -3.17 12.24
C VAL A 153 0.67 -3.56 12.59
N ALA A 154 1.11 -3.37 13.83
CA ALA A 154 2.44 -3.78 14.26
C ALA A 154 2.68 -5.29 14.05
N TRP A 155 1.71 -6.12 14.45
CA TRP A 155 1.74 -7.57 14.21
C TRP A 155 1.83 -7.90 12.72
N CYS A 156 1.05 -7.22 11.86
CA CYS A 156 1.12 -7.44 10.41
C CYS A 156 2.51 -7.18 9.85
N LEU A 157 3.18 -6.11 10.30
CA LEU A 157 4.52 -5.76 9.80
C LEU A 157 5.58 -6.78 10.23
N VAL A 158 5.51 -7.27 11.48
CA VAL A 158 6.41 -8.32 11.99
C VAL A 158 6.15 -9.62 11.26
N LYS A 159 4.88 -10.05 11.18
CA LYS A 159 4.53 -11.31 10.53
C LYS A 159 4.90 -11.31 9.04
N MET A 160 4.64 -10.21 8.34
CA MET A 160 5.04 -10.04 6.94
C MET A 160 6.57 -10.09 6.78
N ALA A 161 7.35 -9.47 7.67
CA ALA A 161 8.81 -9.54 7.62
C ALA A 161 9.32 -10.98 7.77
N THR A 162 8.81 -11.74 8.74
CA THR A 162 9.14 -13.17 8.91
C THR A 162 8.68 -14.02 7.73
N ASP A 163 7.50 -13.74 7.19
CA ASP A 163 6.98 -14.47 6.02
C ASP A 163 7.82 -14.17 4.76
N ILE A 164 8.40 -12.98 4.63
CA ILE A 164 9.36 -12.65 3.56
C ILE A 164 10.66 -13.43 3.69
N GLU A 165 11.17 -13.65 4.90
CA GLU A 165 12.34 -14.52 5.10
C GLU A 165 12.05 -15.95 4.60
N THR A 166 10.86 -16.47 4.95
CA THR A 166 10.39 -17.78 4.45
C THR A 166 10.24 -17.78 2.93
N TYR A 167 9.67 -16.73 2.36
CA TYR A 167 9.52 -16.56 0.91
C TYR A 167 10.88 -16.52 0.19
N ASN A 168 11.88 -15.86 0.76
CA ASN A 168 13.21 -15.76 0.19
C ASN A 168 13.99 -17.08 0.25
N GLN A 169 13.67 -17.96 1.19
CA GLN A 169 14.28 -19.29 1.33
C GLN A 169 13.55 -20.39 0.54
N ALA A 170 12.27 -20.17 0.20
CA ALA A 170 11.47 -21.15 -0.53
C ALA A 170 11.87 -21.28 -2.01
N THR A 171 11.52 -22.42 -2.61
CA THR A 171 11.63 -22.62 -4.07
C THR A 171 10.60 -21.79 -4.82
N VAL A 172 10.85 -21.57 -6.12
CA VAL A 172 9.93 -20.82 -6.98
C VAL A 172 8.56 -21.50 -7.05
N GLU A 173 8.52 -22.83 -7.15
CA GLU A 173 7.30 -23.63 -7.22
C GLU A 173 6.49 -23.54 -5.92
N ALA A 174 7.17 -23.58 -4.76
CA ALA A 174 6.53 -23.45 -3.46
C ALA A 174 5.88 -22.07 -3.29
N ASN A 175 6.58 -21.00 -3.69
CA ASN A 175 6.05 -19.65 -3.69
C ASN A 175 4.90 -19.48 -4.70
N ASN A 176 5.03 -20.05 -5.90
CA ASN A 176 3.96 -20.05 -6.91
C ASN A 176 2.69 -20.68 -6.35
N ARG A 177 2.79 -21.86 -5.74
CA ARG A 177 1.64 -22.56 -5.18
C ARG A 177 0.95 -21.73 -4.09
N LYS A 178 1.70 -21.20 -3.13
CA LYS A 178 1.15 -20.37 -2.05
C LYS A 178 0.54 -19.07 -2.58
N THR A 179 1.19 -18.41 -3.54
CA THR A 179 0.65 -17.18 -4.13
C THR A 179 -0.66 -17.43 -4.86
N HIS A 180 -0.79 -18.48 -5.67
CA HIS A 180 -2.07 -18.77 -6.35
C HIS A 180 -3.19 -19.05 -5.34
N GLN A 181 -2.91 -19.80 -4.27
CA GLN A 181 -3.87 -20.06 -3.21
C GLN A 181 -4.34 -18.75 -2.55
N GLU A 182 -3.39 -17.87 -2.19
CA GLU A 182 -3.71 -16.60 -1.54
C GLU A 182 -4.38 -15.60 -2.49
N GLN A 183 -4.03 -15.61 -3.78
CA GLN A 183 -4.71 -14.82 -4.82
C GLN A 183 -6.17 -15.24 -4.96
N LYS A 184 -6.46 -16.54 -5.02
CA LYS A 184 -7.84 -17.05 -5.03
C LYS A 184 -8.60 -16.60 -3.78
N ALA A 185 -8.02 -16.80 -2.59
CA ALA A 185 -8.62 -16.36 -1.34
C ALA A 185 -8.81 -14.83 -1.29
N PHE A 186 -7.89 -14.07 -1.88
CA PHE A 186 -7.99 -12.62 -1.97
C PHE A 186 -9.16 -12.21 -2.87
N LEU A 187 -9.34 -12.82 -4.03
CA LEU A 187 -10.47 -12.53 -4.93
C LEU A 187 -11.80 -12.80 -4.24
N GLU A 188 -11.93 -13.94 -3.55
CA GLU A 188 -13.14 -14.26 -2.77
C GLU A 188 -13.46 -13.22 -1.70
N ARG A 189 -12.44 -12.75 -0.96
CA ARG A 189 -12.60 -11.70 0.06
C ARG A 189 -13.00 -10.33 -0.51
N HIS A 190 -12.81 -10.11 -1.80
CA HIS A 190 -13.03 -8.81 -2.45
C HIS A 190 -14.02 -8.87 -3.61
N LYS A 191 -14.82 -9.94 -3.71
CA LYS A 191 -15.79 -10.14 -4.79
C LYS A 191 -16.84 -9.02 -4.90
N ASP A 192 -17.08 -8.30 -3.80
CA ASP A 192 -18.07 -7.23 -3.67
C ASP A 192 -17.44 -5.84 -3.52
N VAL A 193 -16.13 -5.70 -3.79
CA VAL A 193 -15.47 -4.40 -3.64
C VAL A 193 -15.92 -3.43 -4.73
N THR A 194 -16.34 -2.24 -4.30
CA THR A 194 -16.77 -1.16 -5.19
C THR A 194 -15.73 -0.04 -5.23
N GLY A 195 -15.57 0.56 -6.39
CA GLY A 195 -14.77 1.78 -6.57
C GLY A 195 -15.48 3.00 -5.99
N LYS A 196 -14.79 4.16 -6.02
CA LYS A 196 -15.34 5.44 -5.51
C LYS A 196 -16.64 5.90 -6.18
N ASN A 197 -16.93 5.39 -7.37
CA ASN A 197 -18.15 5.70 -8.14
C ASN A 197 -19.20 4.59 -8.02
N GLU A 198 -19.10 3.74 -6.99
CA GLU A 198 -19.96 2.55 -6.76
C GLU A 198 -19.89 1.48 -7.86
N THR A 199 -19.06 1.70 -8.89
CA THR A 199 -18.79 0.69 -9.92
C THR A 199 -18.04 -0.48 -9.30
N LYS A 200 -18.56 -1.69 -9.49
CA LYS A 200 -17.89 -2.92 -9.07
C LYS A 200 -16.49 -2.97 -9.69
N LEU A 201 -15.47 -3.15 -8.85
CA LEU A 201 -14.10 -3.21 -9.32
C LEU A 201 -13.79 -4.67 -9.68
N GLU A 202 -13.53 -4.93 -10.95
CA GLU A 202 -13.17 -6.26 -11.41
C GLU A 202 -11.69 -6.54 -11.04
N LEU A 203 -11.49 -7.39 -10.03
CA LEU A 203 -10.17 -7.85 -9.63
C LEU A 203 -9.84 -9.14 -10.36
N LYS A 204 -8.72 -9.14 -11.08
CA LYS A 204 -8.17 -10.32 -11.77
C LYS A 204 -6.66 -10.34 -11.56
N PHE A 205 -6.08 -11.54 -11.56
CA PHE A 205 -4.64 -11.77 -11.62
C PHE A 205 -4.32 -12.48 -12.93
N SER A 206 -3.09 -12.31 -13.44
CA SER A 206 -2.61 -13.07 -14.59
C SER A 206 -2.62 -14.57 -14.28
N THR A 207 -3.00 -15.39 -15.27
CA THR A 207 -2.98 -16.86 -15.18
C THR A 207 -1.59 -17.44 -15.46
N THR A 208 -0.70 -16.65 -16.06
CA THR A 208 0.68 -17.07 -16.34
C THR A 208 1.48 -17.09 -15.05
N PRO A 209 2.25 -18.17 -14.77
CA PRO A 209 3.16 -18.20 -13.63
C PRO A 209 4.14 -17.04 -13.71
N VAL A 210 4.08 -16.18 -12.70
CA VAL A 210 4.96 -15.04 -12.57
C VAL A 210 6.15 -15.49 -11.74
N GLY A 211 7.36 -15.44 -12.30
CA GLY A 211 8.58 -15.58 -11.49
C GLY A 211 8.53 -14.58 -10.34
N PHE A 212 8.70 -15.06 -9.12
CA PHE A 212 8.46 -14.27 -7.91
C PHE A 212 9.77 -13.63 -7.42
N PRO A 213 9.97 -12.32 -7.65
CA PRO A 213 11.23 -11.66 -7.34
C PRO A 213 11.39 -11.53 -5.82
N LYS A 214 12.61 -11.77 -5.35
CA LYS A 214 12.95 -11.71 -3.93
C LYS A 214 13.28 -10.25 -3.55
N PRO A 215 12.52 -9.62 -2.65
CA PRO A 215 12.86 -8.28 -2.18
C PRO A 215 14.10 -8.33 -1.29
N SER A 216 14.85 -7.22 -1.26
CA SER A 216 15.75 -6.93 -0.15
C SER A 216 15.04 -6.02 0.84
N MET A 217 14.71 -6.58 2.01
CA MET A 217 14.02 -5.84 3.06
C MET A 217 14.98 -5.16 4.04
N GLY A 218 16.29 -5.42 3.92
CA GLY A 218 17.29 -4.98 4.89
C GLY A 218 17.13 -5.65 6.26
N PRO A 219 17.65 -5.05 7.34
CA PRO A 219 18.32 -3.74 7.32
C PRO A 219 19.64 -3.79 6.55
N LEU A 220 19.92 -2.73 5.79
CA LEU A 220 21.24 -2.47 5.21
C LEU A 220 22.13 -1.86 6.31
N THR A 221 22.69 -2.71 7.17
CA THR A 221 23.44 -2.30 8.37
C THR A 221 24.72 -1.54 8.03
N ASP A 222 25.31 -1.82 6.87
CA ASP A 222 26.41 -1.09 6.26
C ASP A 222 26.06 0.37 5.93
N LEU A 223 24.77 0.66 5.72
CA LEU A 223 24.21 1.99 5.53
C LEU A 223 23.60 2.58 6.82
N GLY A 224 23.77 1.92 7.97
CA GLY A 224 23.25 2.38 9.27
C GLY A 224 21.76 2.11 9.50
N GLU A 225 21.12 1.28 8.66
CA GLU A 225 19.72 0.91 8.85
C GLU A 225 19.52 0.01 10.08
N ASN A 226 18.31 0.05 10.63
CA ASN A 226 17.88 -0.82 11.72
C ASN A 226 16.57 -1.54 11.35
N GLN A 227 16.08 -2.42 12.22
CA GLN A 227 14.89 -3.23 11.97
C GLN A 227 13.62 -2.42 11.64
N LEU A 228 13.53 -1.16 12.05
CA LEU A 228 12.39 -0.31 11.71
C LEU A 228 12.30 -0.03 10.21
N GLU A 229 13.42 -0.05 9.47
CA GLU A 229 13.42 0.09 8.01
C GLU A 229 12.76 -1.12 7.33
N VAL A 230 12.97 -2.33 7.85
CA VAL A 230 12.28 -3.55 7.40
C VAL A 230 10.77 -3.37 7.51
N TYR A 231 10.30 -2.89 8.67
CA TYR A 231 8.88 -2.63 8.90
C TYR A 231 8.37 -1.46 8.06
N ASN A 232 9.21 -0.45 7.79
CA ASN A 232 8.86 0.66 6.92
C ASN A 232 8.64 0.20 5.48
N ARG A 233 9.54 -0.64 4.95
CA ARG A 233 9.38 -1.28 3.64
C ARG A 233 8.10 -2.11 3.56
N CYS A 234 7.80 -2.94 4.58
CA CYS A 234 6.53 -3.68 4.66
C CYS A 234 5.33 -2.73 4.59
N TRP A 235 5.35 -1.64 5.37
CA TRP A 235 4.29 -0.64 5.38
C TRP A 235 4.07 -0.02 4.00
N GLU A 236 5.15 0.40 3.33
CA GLU A 236 5.08 1.04 2.02
C GLU A 236 4.52 0.10 0.94
N VAL A 237 4.90 -1.18 0.96
CA VAL A 237 4.36 -2.20 0.05
C VAL A 237 2.86 -2.41 0.30
N LEU A 238 2.42 -2.53 1.55
CA LEU A 238 1.01 -2.71 1.87
C LEU A 238 0.16 -1.49 1.50
N ARG A 239 0.72 -0.28 1.64
CA ARG A 239 0.09 0.96 1.16
C ARG A 239 0.01 0.99 -0.36
N TYR A 240 1.06 0.56 -1.06
CA TYR A 240 1.09 0.47 -2.51
C TYR A 240 0.03 -0.50 -3.04
N LEU A 241 -0.09 -1.68 -2.42
CA LEU A 241 -1.14 -2.66 -2.73
C LEU A 241 -2.54 -2.09 -2.45
N GLY A 242 -2.73 -1.44 -1.30
CA GLY A 242 -3.99 -0.77 -0.95
C GLY A 242 -4.39 0.31 -1.95
N ALA A 243 -3.43 1.05 -2.50
CA ALA A 243 -3.68 2.05 -3.54
C ALA A 243 -4.13 1.45 -4.89
N GLY A 244 -3.97 0.14 -5.08
CA GLY A 244 -4.49 -0.60 -6.23
C GLY A 244 -6.02 -0.54 -6.36
N PHE A 245 -6.74 -0.42 -5.25
CA PHE A 245 -8.20 -0.33 -5.22
C PHE A 245 -8.76 1.04 -5.65
N HIS A 246 -7.89 2.00 -5.98
CA HIS A 246 -8.31 3.31 -6.45
C HIS A 246 -8.31 3.38 -7.98
N ARG A 247 -9.46 3.75 -8.58
CA ARG A 247 -9.60 3.94 -10.03
C ARG A 247 -9.20 2.65 -10.80
N GLN A 248 -8.62 2.79 -11.99
CA GLN A 248 -8.10 1.71 -12.84
C GLN A 248 -6.72 1.19 -12.38
N ASN A 249 -6.23 1.55 -11.18
CA ASN A 249 -4.89 1.18 -10.74
C ASN A 249 -4.69 -0.34 -10.67
N TRP A 250 -5.73 -1.10 -10.29
CA TRP A 250 -5.63 -2.55 -10.23
C TRP A 250 -5.34 -3.14 -11.61
N ALA A 251 -6.12 -2.75 -12.61
CA ALA A 251 -5.92 -3.18 -14.00
C ALA A 251 -4.52 -2.81 -14.49
N ASN A 252 -4.13 -1.55 -14.33
CA ASN A 252 -2.87 -1.00 -14.85
C ASN A 252 -1.62 -1.58 -14.17
N ARG A 253 -1.74 -2.15 -12.96
CA ARG A 253 -0.60 -2.64 -12.17
C ARG A 253 -0.56 -4.16 -12.07
N PHE A 254 -1.70 -4.82 -11.98
CA PHE A 254 -1.77 -6.21 -11.51
C PHE A 254 -2.48 -7.16 -12.48
N GLN A 255 -3.28 -6.66 -13.43
CA GLN A 255 -3.94 -7.52 -14.42
C GLN A 255 -3.03 -7.80 -15.62
N SER A 256 -2.32 -6.79 -16.12
CA SER A 256 -1.50 -6.88 -17.34
C SER A 256 -0.04 -7.28 -17.07
N ILE A 257 0.23 -8.03 -15.99
CA ILE A 257 1.60 -8.49 -15.72
C ILE A 257 1.92 -9.63 -16.69
N THR A 258 2.58 -9.29 -17.79
CA THR A 258 3.24 -10.25 -18.67
C THR A 258 4.68 -10.45 -18.18
N THR A 259 5.17 -11.68 -18.26
CA THR A 259 6.62 -11.96 -18.17
C THR A 259 7.25 -11.28 -19.39
N GLY A 260 8.09 -10.27 -19.17
CA GLY A 260 8.93 -9.76 -20.25
C GLY A 260 9.88 -10.87 -20.68
N ASP A 261 9.90 -11.14 -21.99
CA ASP A 261 10.88 -11.99 -22.66
C ASP A 261 12.32 -11.52 -22.39
#